data_AF-L8WXG4-F1
#
_entry.id   AF-L8WXG4-F1
#
_cell.length_a   1.000
_cell.length_b   1.000
_cell.length_c   1.000
_cell.angle_alpha   90.00
_cell.angle_beta   90.00
_cell.angle_gamma   90.00
#
_symmetry.space_group_name_H-M   'P 1'
#
loop_
_entity.id
_entity.type
_entity.pdbx_description
1 polymer ?
#
loop_
_entity_poly.entity_id
_entity_poly.type
_entity_poly.pdbx_seq_one_letter_code
_entity_poly.pdbx_strand_id
1 'polypeptide(L)'
;MLLRLSSRLNRRLALSSSSHFLRMSTKSIPVLDASELPDGQLKQVEFENGHVLLSKIGDKIHATSAFCTHYGVRSKGVLTKDGPWHGACFQVCSGDIEDAPAPDALHSFKAEIKDGKIVVTANPEHTTKEGKSRAPKLASVSANSNEPGVVIVGGGSGGLFTVESLREVQYCYFFLLASEQDYAPIDRTKLSKALITDPSKIEFRKPEVLKERYGVNFRSGTVSNSAFLSVPAPLCNAVEGADLGNVFTLRQIGDAKQIDEVLKEGKKIVFVGSSFISMELVVVASKRKLASLDVIGMEEVPFENILGKEVGAGLMKYHKSQGVNFHMQAKVKKLSGNTNVSSVTITDSSGSDKTLEADAVIMGIGVAPATEFLKSGPFTLEKDGGIAVDEYLRVKGFEDAGVYAIGDIAHYPQVANNHGRAVGKTIAGSPQPFKKVPIFWSALVEGQQLRYCGIGAGHEDVIIKGNPDEMKVSVR
;
A
#
# COMPACT_ATOMS: atom_id res chain seq x y z
N MET A 1 43.97 15.93 -30.25
CA MET A 1 45.20 15.71 -31.03
C MET A 1 46.23 15.07 -30.11
N LEU A 2 46.98 14.08 -30.60
CA LEU A 2 47.83 13.08 -29.89
C LEU A 2 47.06 11.94 -29.19
N LEU A 3 47.39 10.65 -29.34
CA LEU A 3 48.10 9.89 -30.37
C LEU A 3 47.78 8.40 -30.12
N ARG A 4 47.53 7.64 -31.19
CA ARG A 4 47.30 6.18 -31.18
C ARG A 4 48.58 5.44 -30.77
N LEU A 5 48.44 4.38 -29.97
CA LEU A 5 49.33 3.22 -29.99
C LEU A 5 48.52 1.93 -29.89
N SER A 6 48.57 1.14 -30.95
CA SER A 6 48.04 -0.21 -31.07
C SER A 6 49.15 -1.24 -30.81
N SER A 7 48.88 -2.31 -30.05
CA SER A 7 49.04 -3.69 -30.54
C SER A 7 48.76 -4.74 -29.46
N ARG A 8 47.75 -5.56 -29.74
CA ARG A 8 47.64 -7.02 -29.57
C ARG A 8 48.45 -7.67 -28.43
N LEU A 9 47.72 -8.22 -27.47
CA LEU A 9 47.99 -9.58 -26.97
C LEU A 9 46.67 -10.37 -26.89
N ASN A 10 46.55 -11.36 -27.77
CA ASN A 10 45.53 -12.40 -27.74
C ASN A 10 45.82 -13.34 -26.56
N ARG A 11 44.90 -13.42 -25.60
CA ARG A 11 44.68 -14.65 -24.82
C ARG A 11 43.20 -15.00 -24.87
N ARG A 12 42.88 -16.03 -25.65
CA ARG A 12 41.59 -16.72 -25.64
C ARG A 12 41.45 -17.41 -24.28
N LEU A 13 40.65 -16.82 -23.39
CA LEU A 13 39.99 -17.57 -22.32
C LEU A 13 38.72 -18.16 -22.93
N ALA A 14 38.77 -19.47 -23.20
CA ALA A 14 37.58 -20.25 -23.51
C ALA A 14 36.70 -20.31 -22.26
N LEU A 15 35.77 -19.37 -22.14
CA LEU A 15 34.61 -19.53 -21.26
C LEU A 15 33.63 -20.44 -21.99
N SER A 16 33.47 -21.66 -21.48
CA SER A 16 32.40 -22.55 -21.89
C SER A 16 31.07 -21.93 -21.47
N SER A 17 30.46 -21.14 -22.35
CA SER A 17 29.06 -20.73 -22.22
C SER A 17 28.18 -21.94 -22.53
N SER A 18 27.93 -22.77 -21.53
CA SER A 18 26.82 -23.71 -21.52
C SER A 18 25.87 -23.36 -20.38
N SER A 19 25.43 -22.10 -20.35
CA SER A 19 24.12 -21.78 -19.79
C SER A 19 23.07 -22.08 -20.86
N HIS A 20 22.63 -23.35 -20.89
CA HIS A 20 21.33 -23.68 -21.43
C HIS A 20 20.28 -22.91 -20.63
N PHE A 21 20.00 -21.66 -21.02
CA PHE A 21 18.68 -21.09 -20.81
C PHE A 21 17.74 -21.94 -21.69
N LEU A 22 17.19 -23.01 -21.12
CA LEU A 22 15.96 -23.57 -21.63
C LEU A 22 14.95 -22.42 -21.54
N ARG A 23 14.71 -21.70 -22.65
CA ARG A 23 13.44 -21.03 -22.87
C ARG A 23 12.41 -22.14 -22.78
N MET A 24 11.77 -22.32 -21.62
CA MET A 24 10.64 -23.23 -21.53
C MET A 24 9.58 -22.71 -22.50
N SER A 25 9.36 -23.48 -23.56
CA SER A 25 8.36 -23.19 -24.56
C SER A 25 6.97 -23.21 -23.93
N THR A 26 6.07 -22.36 -24.42
CA THR A 26 4.66 -22.39 -24.06
C THR A 26 4.08 -23.81 -24.17
N LYS A 27 3.37 -24.27 -23.15
CA LYS A 27 2.70 -25.57 -23.10
C LYS A 27 1.19 -25.39 -23.22
N SER A 28 0.49 -26.38 -23.78
CA SER A 28 -0.99 -26.43 -23.79
C SER A 28 -1.46 -27.67 -23.04
N ILE A 29 -2.20 -27.49 -21.95
CA ILE A 29 -2.53 -28.57 -21.00
C ILE A 29 -4.04 -28.53 -20.71
N PRO A 30 -4.76 -29.67 -20.78
CA PRO A 30 -6.11 -29.77 -20.23
C PRO A 30 -6.05 -29.74 -18.71
N VAL A 31 -6.74 -28.77 -18.10
CA VAL A 31 -6.61 -28.47 -16.66
C VAL A 31 -7.90 -28.67 -15.85
N LEU A 32 -9.06 -28.73 -16.50
CA LEU A 32 -10.35 -28.88 -15.82
C LEU A 32 -11.44 -29.35 -16.80
N ASP A 33 -12.41 -30.15 -16.35
CA ASP A 33 -13.63 -30.40 -17.12
C ASP A 33 -14.50 -29.13 -17.15
N ALA A 34 -15.04 -28.77 -18.32
CA ALA A 34 -15.74 -27.49 -18.51
C ALA A 34 -17.03 -27.36 -17.67
N SER A 35 -17.65 -28.49 -17.31
CA SER A 35 -18.80 -28.55 -16.41
C SER A 35 -18.47 -28.15 -14.97
N GLU A 36 -17.20 -28.22 -14.57
CA GLU A 36 -16.74 -27.88 -13.21
C GLU A 36 -16.44 -26.39 -13.02
N LEU A 37 -16.66 -25.56 -14.04
CA LEU A 37 -16.57 -24.11 -13.94
C LEU A 37 -17.88 -23.47 -14.44
N PRO A 38 -18.89 -23.35 -13.56
CA PRO A 38 -20.13 -22.63 -13.88
C PRO A 38 -19.87 -21.15 -14.23
N ASP A 39 -20.84 -20.54 -14.91
CA ASP A 39 -20.77 -19.11 -15.21
C ASP A 39 -20.69 -18.26 -13.93
N GLY A 40 -19.95 -17.16 -13.99
CA GLY A 40 -19.72 -16.27 -12.86
C GLY A 40 -18.76 -16.81 -11.79
N GLN A 41 -18.09 -17.95 -12.03
CA GLN A 41 -17.18 -18.55 -11.04
C GLN A 41 -15.70 -18.39 -11.39
N LEU A 42 -14.87 -18.57 -10.35
CA LEU A 42 -13.42 -18.63 -10.40
C LEU A 42 -12.97 -19.98 -9.90
N LYS A 43 -12.00 -20.60 -10.57
CA LYS A 43 -11.37 -21.82 -10.08
C LYS A 43 -9.88 -21.79 -10.36
N GLN A 44 -9.09 -22.01 -9.32
CA GLN A 44 -7.66 -22.22 -9.49
C GLN A 44 -7.40 -23.68 -9.79
N VAL A 45 -6.52 -23.92 -10.74
CA VAL A 45 -6.12 -25.25 -11.19
C VAL A 45 -4.62 -25.31 -11.34
N GLU A 46 -4.07 -26.50 -11.14
CA GLU A 46 -2.64 -26.76 -11.29
C GLU A 46 -2.24 -26.64 -12.77
N PHE A 47 -1.03 -26.13 -13.00
CA PHE A 47 -0.41 -26.06 -14.31
C PHE A 47 1.08 -26.34 -14.14
N GLU A 48 1.48 -27.60 -14.31
CA GLU A 48 2.85 -28.06 -14.08
C GLU A 48 3.32 -27.76 -12.65
N ASN A 49 4.32 -26.89 -12.48
CA ASN A 49 4.84 -26.44 -11.18
C ASN A 49 4.17 -25.16 -10.66
N GLY A 50 3.17 -24.64 -11.38
CA GLY A 50 2.46 -23.42 -11.05
C GLY A 50 0.94 -23.62 -11.05
N HIS A 51 0.23 -22.50 -11.09
CA HIS A 51 -1.23 -22.47 -11.03
C HIS A 51 -1.79 -21.39 -11.94
N VAL A 52 -2.96 -21.66 -12.51
CA VAL A 52 -3.74 -20.69 -13.28
C VAL A 52 -5.11 -20.48 -12.64
N LEU A 53 -5.60 -19.25 -12.69
CA LEU A 53 -6.96 -18.91 -12.27
C LEU A 53 -7.85 -18.88 -13.51
N LEU A 54 -8.77 -19.82 -13.58
CA LEU A 54 -9.84 -19.86 -14.56
C LEU A 54 -11.00 -19.00 -14.09
N SER A 55 -11.67 -18.39 -15.06
CA SER A 55 -12.87 -17.59 -14.86
C SER A 55 -13.80 -17.78 -16.04
N LYS A 56 -15.11 -17.84 -15.78
CA LYS A 56 -16.14 -17.96 -16.82
C LYS A 56 -17.08 -16.77 -16.76
N ILE A 57 -17.26 -16.11 -17.91
CA ILE A 57 -18.20 -15.00 -18.10
C ILE A 57 -19.04 -15.31 -19.34
N GLY A 58 -20.32 -15.61 -19.14
CA GLY A 58 -21.17 -16.22 -20.15
C GLY A 58 -20.54 -17.52 -20.66
N ASP A 59 -20.37 -17.62 -21.98
CA ASP A 59 -19.77 -18.80 -22.62
C ASP A 59 -18.24 -18.74 -22.77
N LYS A 60 -17.61 -17.64 -22.33
CA LYS A 60 -16.16 -17.44 -22.50
C LYS A 60 -15.39 -17.86 -21.26
N ILE A 61 -14.30 -18.59 -21.51
CA ILE A 61 -13.32 -18.97 -20.48
C ILE A 61 -12.10 -18.06 -20.61
N HIS A 62 -11.65 -17.54 -19.48
CA HIS A 62 -10.43 -16.75 -19.38
C HIS A 62 -9.50 -17.38 -18.35
N ALA A 63 -8.19 -17.31 -18.62
CA ALA A 63 -7.15 -17.79 -17.71
C ALA A 63 -6.14 -16.69 -17.43
N THR A 64 -5.79 -16.51 -16.16
CA THR A 64 -4.79 -15.53 -15.71
C THR A 64 -3.90 -16.13 -14.61
N SER A 65 -2.80 -15.47 -14.22
CA SER A 65 -1.94 -15.94 -13.13
C SER A 65 -2.72 -16.17 -11.82
N ALA A 66 -2.51 -17.28 -11.11
CA ALA A 66 -3.32 -17.59 -9.91
C ALA A 66 -2.98 -16.76 -8.66
N PHE A 67 -1.88 -16.02 -8.67
CA PHE A 67 -1.37 -15.27 -7.53
C PHE A 67 -1.52 -13.77 -7.76
N CYS A 68 -1.87 -13.05 -6.69
CA CYS A 68 -1.94 -11.59 -6.74
C CYS A 68 -0.54 -10.99 -6.65
N THR A 69 -0.34 -9.88 -7.36
CA THR A 69 0.89 -9.09 -7.31
C THR A 69 1.04 -8.29 -6.02
N HIS A 70 -0.06 -8.07 -5.28
CA HIS A 70 -0.03 -7.53 -3.93
C HIS A 70 0.19 -8.63 -2.88
N TYR A 71 -0.82 -9.46 -2.59
CA TYR A 71 -0.72 -10.57 -1.62
C TYR A 71 -1.51 -11.82 -2.00
N GLY A 72 -0.86 -12.98 -1.85
CA GLY A 72 -1.52 -14.27 -1.71
C GLY A 72 -2.14 -14.85 -2.99
N VAL A 73 -2.99 -15.85 -2.76
CA VAL A 73 -3.67 -16.65 -3.78
C VAL A 73 -5.05 -16.06 -4.08
N ARG A 74 -5.46 -16.03 -5.36
CA ARG A 74 -6.67 -15.30 -5.81
C ARG A 74 -7.95 -16.12 -5.82
N SER A 75 -7.88 -17.43 -5.63
CA SER A 75 -9.03 -18.36 -5.70
C SER A 75 -10.11 -18.15 -4.63
N LYS A 76 -9.80 -17.43 -3.55
CA LYS A 76 -10.79 -17.04 -2.52
C LYS A 76 -11.54 -15.74 -2.86
N GLY A 77 -11.35 -15.19 -4.05
CA GLY A 77 -12.01 -13.97 -4.52
C GLY A 77 -13.43 -14.18 -5.03
N VAL A 78 -14.13 -13.08 -5.27
CA VAL A 78 -15.44 -13.05 -5.93
C VAL A 78 -15.27 -12.48 -7.34
N LEU A 79 -15.85 -13.13 -8.34
CA LEU A 79 -15.94 -12.55 -9.68
C LEU A 79 -17.07 -11.51 -9.70
N THR A 80 -16.71 -10.26 -9.97
CA THR A 80 -17.67 -9.16 -10.16
C THR A 80 -17.77 -8.81 -11.64
N LYS A 81 -18.69 -7.91 -11.99
CA LYS A 81 -18.80 -7.33 -13.34
C LYS A 81 -17.49 -6.67 -13.82
N ASP A 82 -16.68 -6.17 -12.89
CA ASP A 82 -15.45 -5.43 -13.18
C ASP A 82 -14.20 -6.35 -13.12
N GLY A 83 -14.34 -7.56 -12.56
CA GLY A 83 -13.32 -8.61 -12.58
C GLY A 83 -13.19 -9.41 -11.28
N PRO A 84 -12.17 -10.29 -11.14
CA PRO A 84 -11.98 -11.08 -9.93
C PRO A 84 -11.45 -10.17 -8.83
N TRP A 85 -12.24 -10.01 -7.78
CA TRP A 85 -11.90 -9.20 -6.61
C TRP A 85 -11.53 -10.07 -5.43
N HIS A 86 -10.31 -9.90 -4.92
CA HIS A 86 -9.85 -10.62 -3.72
C HIS A 86 -9.04 -9.71 -2.79
N GLY A 87 -9.32 -8.40 -2.83
CA GLY A 87 -8.54 -7.34 -2.19
C GLY A 87 -7.69 -6.52 -3.15
N ALA A 88 -7.58 -6.93 -4.41
CA ALA A 88 -7.23 -6.12 -5.59
C ALA A 88 -8.16 -6.53 -6.75
N CYS A 89 -8.33 -5.69 -7.77
CA CYS A 89 -9.14 -6.01 -8.95
C CYS A 89 -8.29 -6.08 -10.22
N PHE A 90 -8.55 -7.07 -11.06
CA PHE A 90 -7.89 -7.22 -12.36
C PHE A 90 -8.92 -7.45 -13.46
N GLN A 91 -8.63 -6.97 -14.66
CA GLN A 91 -9.46 -7.26 -15.82
C GLN A 91 -9.31 -8.74 -16.18
N VAL A 92 -10.44 -9.43 -16.28
CA VAL A 92 -10.49 -10.90 -16.49
C VAL A 92 -9.80 -11.33 -17.79
N CYS A 93 -9.99 -10.54 -18.85
CA CYS A 93 -9.48 -10.84 -20.18
C CYS A 93 -7.97 -10.61 -20.30
N SER A 94 -7.48 -9.47 -19.79
CA SER A 94 -6.12 -9.02 -20.05
C SER A 94 -5.16 -9.25 -18.88
N GLY A 95 -5.66 -9.39 -17.66
CA GLY A 95 -4.89 -9.36 -16.43
C GLY A 95 -4.47 -7.95 -15.99
N ASP A 96 -4.93 -6.88 -16.66
CA ASP A 96 -4.63 -5.50 -16.29
C ASP A 96 -5.21 -5.14 -14.92
N ILE A 97 -4.59 -4.17 -14.24
CA ILE A 97 -5.05 -3.73 -12.91
C ILE A 97 -6.25 -2.81 -13.10
N GLU A 98 -7.42 -3.26 -12.65
CA GLU A 98 -8.62 -2.44 -12.60
C GLU A 98 -8.71 -1.69 -11.28
N ASP A 99 -8.22 -2.29 -10.18
CA ASP A 99 -8.24 -1.67 -8.86
C ASP A 99 -7.03 -1.99 -8.00
N ALA A 100 -6.63 -1.01 -7.18
CA ALA A 100 -5.59 -1.13 -6.18
C ALA A 100 -5.85 -2.33 -5.23
N PRO A 101 -4.85 -2.78 -4.48
CA PRO A 101 -3.47 -2.28 -4.34
C PRO A 101 -2.42 -3.11 -5.09
N ALA A 102 -2.82 -3.91 -6.08
CA ALA A 102 -1.89 -4.61 -6.97
C ALA A 102 -0.83 -3.65 -7.56
N PRO A 103 0.47 -3.94 -7.44
CA PRO A 103 1.54 -3.11 -8.02
C PRO A 103 1.86 -3.45 -9.47
N ASP A 104 1.49 -4.65 -9.94
CA ASP A 104 1.81 -5.13 -11.28
C ASP A 104 0.61 -5.85 -11.91
N ALA A 105 0.48 -5.76 -13.24
CA ALA A 105 -0.50 -6.53 -14.00
C ALA A 105 -0.16 -8.04 -13.98
N LEU A 106 -1.13 -8.86 -14.35
CA LEU A 106 -0.99 -10.31 -14.42
C LEU A 106 -0.79 -10.77 -15.86
N HIS A 107 -0.26 -11.98 -16.01
CA HIS A 107 -0.34 -12.66 -17.28
C HIS A 107 -1.79 -13.08 -17.55
N SER A 108 -2.20 -12.92 -18.81
CA SER A 108 -3.36 -13.58 -19.39
C SER A 108 -2.86 -14.69 -20.29
N PHE A 109 -3.52 -15.84 -20.18
CA PHE A 109 -3.20 -17.05 -20.92
C PHE A 109 -4.36 -17.39 -21.84
N LYS A 110 -4.05 -18.00 -22.98
CA LYS A 110 -5.11 -18.52 -23.85
C LYS A 110 -5.81 -19.67 -23.12
N ALA A 111 -7.14 -19.67 -23.12
CA ALA A 111 -7.97 -20.74 -22.62
C ALA A 111 -9.06 -21.08 -23.64
N GLU A 112 -9.28 -22.36 -23.91
CA GLU A 112 -10.28 -22.83 -24.87
C GLU A 112 -10.87 -24.17 -24.42
N ILE A 113 -12.11 -24.47 -24.83
CA ILE A 113 -12.72 -25.78 -24.56
C ILE A 113 -12.40 -26.71 -25.74
N LYS A 114 -11.82 -27.88 -25.45
CA LYS A 114 -11.57 -28.97 -26.39
C LYS A 114 -12.00 -30.29 -25.76
N ASP A 115 -12.83 -31.04 -26.47
CA ASP A 115 -13.34 -32.35 -26.02
C ASP A 115 -13.95 -32.31 -24.60
N GLY A 116 -14.71 -31.26 -24.30
CA GLY A 116 -15.34 -31.05 -22.98
C GLY A 116 -14.39 -30.53 -21.89
N LYS A 117 -13.10 -30.35 -22.17
CA LYS A 117 -12.09 -29.90 -21.20
C LYS A 117 -11.60 -28.49 -21.50
N ILE A 118 -11.33 -27.72 -20.44
CA ILE A 118 -10.65 -26.44 -20.53
C ILE A 118 -9.16 -26.71 -20.72
N VAL A 119 -8.61 -26.27 -21.85
CA VAL A 119 -7.19 -26.32 -22.19
C VAL A 119 -6.61 -24.93 -22.05
N VAL A 120 -5.54 -24.81 -21.25
CA VAL A 120 -4.80 -23.55 -21.07
C VAL A 120 -3.46 -23.63 -21.78
N THR A 121 -3.10 -22.55 -22.49
CA THR A 121 -1.81 -22.39 -23.15
C THR A 121 -1.00 -21.30 -22.45
N ALA A 122 0.07 -21.68 -21.76
CA ALA A 122 0.90 -20.77 -20.94
C ALA A 122 2.39 -21.17 -20.91
N ASN A 123 3.27 -20.22 -20.63
CA ASN A 123 4.64 -20.52 -20.19
C ASN A 123 4.57 -20.93 -18.70
N PRO A 124 5.01 -22.14 -18.31
CA PRO A 124 4.97 -22.59 -16.91
C PRO A 124 5.60 -21.59 -15.92
N GLU A 125 6.69 -20.91 -16.29
CA GLU A 125 7.35 -19.93 -15.43
C GLU A 125 6.40 -18.78 -15.02
N HIS A 126 5.51 -18.37 -15.92
CA HIS A 126 4.54 -17.31 -15.68
C HIS A 126 3.34 -17.75 -14.81
N THR A 127 3.21 -19.04 -14.55
CA THR A 127 2.15 -19.61 -13.70
C THR A 127 2.60 -19.79 -12.25
N THR A 128 3.87 -19.55 -11.96
CA THR A 128 4.45 -19.64 -10.60
C THR A 128 4.13 -18.39 -9.77
N LYS A 129 4.38 -18.45 -8.46
CA LYS A 129 4.19 -17.29 -7.57
C LYS A 129 5.22 -16.19 -7.86
N GLU A 130 6.41 -16.57 -8.31
CA GLU A 130 7.53 -15.68 -8.62
C GLU A 130 7.30 -15.00 -9.99
N GLY A 131 6.86 -15.75 -11.00
CA GLY A 131 6.61 -15.26 -12.36
C GLY A 131 5.19 -14.73 -12.63
N LYS A 132 4.39 -14.49 -11.58
CA LYS A 132 2.97 -14.10 -11.71
C LYS A 132 2.71 -12.79 -12.46
N SER A 133 3.67 -11.86 -12.47
CA SER A 133 3.48 -10.48 -12.92
C SER A 133 3.92 -10.26 -14.37
N ARG A 134 3.09 -9.53 -15.10
CA ARG A 134 3.40 -9.06 -16.45
C ARG A 134 3.99 -7.66 -16.39
N ALA A 135 5.14 -7.53 -17.03
CA ALA A 135 5.76 -6.27 -17.39
C ALA A 135 4.78 -5.30 -18.10
N PRO A 136 4.61 -4.03 -17.66
CA PRO A 136 3.86 -3.04 -18.43
C PRO A 136 4.45 -2.83 -19.83
N LYS A 137 3.57 -2.52 -20.78
CA LYS A 137 3.96 -2.05 -22.12
C LYS A 137 4.28 -0.57 -22.00
N LEU A 138 5.51 -0.20 -22.34
CA LEU A 138 6.01 1.17 -22.19
C LEU A 138 6.36 1.73 -23.56
N ALA A 139 6.10 3.01 -23.79
CA ALA A 139 6.59 3.70 -24.99
C ALA A 139 8.11 3.88 -24.92
N SER A 140 8.76 3.91 -26.09
CA SER A 140 10.14 4.38 -26.21
C SER A 140 10.23 5.84 -25.77
N VAL A 141 11.15 6.17 -24.87
CA VAL A 141 11.36 7.54 -24.41
C VAL A 141 11.79 8.41 -25.60
N SER A 142 10.96 9.37 -26.01
CA SER A 142 11.40 10.44 -26.90
C SER A 142 11.78 11.64 -26.04
N ALA A 143 13.07 11.81 -25.78
CA ALA A 143 13.60 12.96 -25.05
C ALA A 143 13.55 14.23 -25.91
N ASN A 144 12.35 14.72 -26.25
CA ASN A 144 12.21 16.09 -26.74
C ASN A 144 12.17 17.04 -25.53
N SER A 145 13.31 17.67 -25.27
CA SER A 145 13.56 18.54 -24.11
C SER A 145 12.85 19.89 -24.13
N ASN A 146 12.08 20.19 -25.19
CA ASN A 146 11.53 21.53 -25.44
C ASN A 146 10.04 21.68 -25.10
N GLU A 147 9.35 20.62 -24.67
CA GLU A 147 7.97 20.70 -24.19
C GLU A 147 7.89 20.55 -22.66
N PRO A 148 6.98 21.26 -21.98
CA PRO A 148 6.87 21.22 -20.52
C PRO A 148 6.55 19.80 -20.04
N GLY A 149 7.47 19.25 -19.24
CA GLY A 149 7.31 17.92 -18.63
C GLY A 149 6.42 17.92 -17.39
N VAL A 150 6.32 16.77 -16.72
CA VAL A 150 5.56 16.61 -15.48
C VAL A 150 6.50 16.66 -14.28
N VAL A 151 6.18 17.47 -13.27
CA VAL A 151 6.85 17.43 -11.97
C VAL A 151 5.92 16.76 -10.95
N ILE A 152 6.39 15.66 -10.39
CA ILE A 152 5.73 14.89 -9.33
C ILE A 152 6.57 15.12 -8.08
N VAL A 153 6.02 15.81 -7.10
CA VAL A 153 6.67 15.90 -5.77
C VAL A 153 6.06 14.81 -4.89
N GLY A 154 6.81 14.20 -3.98
CA GLY A 154 6.35 13.08 -3.17
C GLY A 154 6.60 11.69 -3.80
N GLY A 155 7.64 11.01 -3.33
CA GLY A 155 8.01 9.63 -3.69
C GLY A 155 7.15 8.54 -3.02
N GLY A 156 5.90 8.84 -2.72
CA GLY A 156 4.95 7.87 -2.17
C GLY A 156 4.30 7.00 -3.24
N SER A 157 3.38 6.14 -2.82
CA SER A 157 2.65 5.26 -3.73
C SER A 157 1.90 6.02 -4.83
N GLY A 158 1.25 7.14 -4.48
CA GLY A 158 0.60 8.00 -5.49
C GLY A 158 1.56 8.46 -6.58
N GLY A 159 2.70 9.05 -6.21
CA GLY A 159 3.69 9.55 -7.17
C GLY A 159 4.30 8.45 -8.04
N LEU A 160 4.61 7.29 -7.46
CA LEU A 160 5.10 6.13 -8.22
C LEU A 160 4.06 5.68 -9.26
N PHE A 161 2.81 5.47 -8.86
CA PHE A 161 1.79 4.97 -9.79
C PHE A 161 1.37 6.02 -10.84
N THR A 162 1.60 7.31 -10.60
CA THR A 162 1.54 8.34 -11.64
C THR A 162 2.63 8.14 -12.69
N VAL A 163 3.88 7.94 -12.27
CA VAL A 163 5.01 7.67 -13.18
C VAL A 163 4.71 6.45 -14.06
N GLU A 164 4.29 5.35 -13.44
CA GLU A 164 4.00 4.11 -14.18
C GLU A 164 2.86 4.32 -15.16
N SER A 165 1.76 4.94 -14.71
CA SER A 165 0.61 5.19 -15.56
C SER A 165 0.94 6.08 -16.74
N LEU A 166 1.73 7.15 -16.56
CA LEU A 166 2.17 8.01 -17.66
C LEU A 166 2.90 7.21 -18.74
N ARG A 167 3.83 6.33 -18.35
CA ARG A 167 4.55 5.51 -19.34
C ARG A 167 3.70 4.42 -19.97
N GLU A 168 2.75 3.85 -19.23
CA GLU A 168 1.80 2.86 -19.74
C GLU A 168 0.88 3.45 -20.83
N VAL A 169 0.44 4.70 -20.67
CA VAL A 169 -0.36 5.42 -21.67
C VAL A 169 0.48 6.14 -22.71
N GLN A 170 1.74 5.76 -22.85
CA GLN A 170 2.66 6.25 -23.88
C GLN A 170 2.97 7.75 -23.80
N TYR A 171 2.85 8.36 -22.62
CA TYR A 171 3.35 9.72 -22.38
C TYR A 171 4.85 9.74 -22.61
N CYS A 172 5.31 10.54 -23.57
CA CYS A 172 6.67 10.47 -24.09
C CYS A 172 7.58 11.60 -23.57
N TYR A 173 7.01 12.58 -22.85
CA TYR A 173 7.75 13.74 -22.33
C TYR A 173 8.50 13.45 -21.03
N PHE A 174 9.32 14.42 -20.63
CA PHE A 174 10.11 14.37 -19.41
C PHE A 174 9.23 14.33 -18.16
N PHE A 175 9.69 13.60 -17.14
CA PHE A 175 9.16 13.74 -15.79
C PHE A 175 10.25 13.74 -14.72
N LEU A 176 10.00 14.53 -13.68
CA LEU A 176 10.77 14.59 -12.45
C LEU A 176 9.93 13.99 -11.32
N LEU A 177 10.48 13.00 -10.62
CA LEU A 177 9.96 12.54 -9.34
C LEU A 177 10.87 13.06 -8.23
N ALA A 178 10.41 14.02 -7.45
CA ALA A 178 11.13 14.57 -6.30
C ALA A 178 10.59 13.96 -5.00
N SER A 179 11.48 13.55 -4.11
CA SER A 179 11.12 12.96 -2.82
C SER A 179 12.07 13.47 -1.75
N GLU A 180 11.53 13.79 -0.57
CA GLU A 180 12.33 14.09 0.61
C GLU A 180 13.05 12.86 1.17
N GLN A 181 12.56 11.66 0.85
CA GLN A 181 13.15 10.40 1.29
C GLN A 181 14.43 10.11 0.49
N ASP A 182 15.42 9.51 1.14
CA ASP A 182 16.71 9.12 0.55
C ASP A 182 16.70 7.73 -0.10
N TYR A 183 15.58 7.02 -0.03
CA TYR A 183 15.32 5.71 -0.64
C TYR A 183 14.26 5.78 -1.75
N ALA A 184 14.21 4.76 -2.62
CA ALA A 184 13.18 4.66 -3.66
C ALA A 184 11.77 4.45 -3.06
N PRO A 185 10.68 4.73 -3.80
CA PRO A 185 9.32 4.53 -3.31
C PRO A 185 9.07 3.13 -2.74
N ILE A 186 8.58 3.08 -1.50
CA ILE A 186 8.32 1.85 -0.73
C ILE A 186 6.83 1.57 -0.50
N ASP A 187 6.49 0.30 -0.27
CA ASP A 187 5.23 -0.12 0.33
C ASP A 187 5.23 0.23 1.83
N ARG A 188 4.74 1.43 2.15
CA ARG A 188 4.65 1.93 3.54
C ARG A 188 3.76 1.06 4.43
N THR A 189 2.86 0.24 3.86
CA THR A 189 1.99 -0.63 4.67
C THR A 189 2.80 -1.71 5.41
N LYS A 190 4.03 -1.98 4.97
CA LYS A 190 4.95 -2.91 5.61
C LYS A 190 5.57 -2.39 6.90
N LEU A 191 5.60 -1.07 7.09
CA LEU A 191 6.21 -0.43 8.26
C LEU A 191 5.46 -0.77 9.55
N SER A 192 4.13 -0.86 9.53
CA SER A 192 3.33 -1.17 10.71
C SER A 192 2.99 -2.65 10.84
N LYS A 193 2.77 -3.36 9.72
CA LYS A 193 2.33 -4.77 9.72
C LYS A 193 3.44 -5.75 10.08
N ALA A 194 4.64 -5.51 9.58
CA ALA A 194 5.78 -6.42 9.74
C ALA A 194 7.01 -5.71 10.34
N LEU A 195 6.91 -4.40 10.59
CA LEU A 195 8.02 -3.56 11.08
C LEU A 195 9.30 -3.76 10.27
N ILE A 196 9.19 -3.69 8.94
CA ILE A 196 10.35 -3.83 8.07
C ILE A 196 11.12 -2.51 8.05
N THR A 197 12.35 -2.55 8.56
CA THR A 197 13.24 -1.39 8.76
C THR A 197 14.25 -1.19 7.63
N ASP A 198 14.35 -2.15 6.70
CA ASP A 198 15.22 -2.11 5.53
C ASP A 198 14.40 -1.71 4.29
N PRO A 199 14.60 -0.50 3.73
CA PRO A 199 13.82 -0.03 2.60
C PRO A 199 13.96 -0.94 1.38
N SER A 200 15.14 -1.52 1.15
CA SER A 200 15.40 -2.35 -0.03
C SER A 200 14.53 -3.61 -0.11
N LYS A 201 13.95 -4.04 1.02
CA LYS A 201 13.04 -5.19 1.11
C LYS A 201 11.59 -4.84 0.79
N ILE A 202 11.26 -3.56 0.75
CA ILE A 202 9.89 -3.05 0.59
C ILE A 202 9.76 -1.96 -0.47
N GLU A 203 10.81 -1.71 -1.24
CA GLU A 203 10.75 -0.92 -2.47
C GLU A 203 9.78 -1.54 -3.46
N PHE A 204 8.89 -0.72 -4.03
CA PHE A 204 8.04 -1.17 -5.14
C PHE A 204 8.87 -1.44 -6.39
N ARG A 205 9.88 -0.60 -6.64
CA ARG A 205 10.80 -0.67 -7.77
C ARG A 205 12.18 -0.23 -7.30
N LYS A 206 13.20 -0.94 -7.74
CA LYS A 206 14.59 -0.52 -7.53
C LYS A 206 14.88 0.79 -8.28
N PRO A 207 15.80 1.65 -7.80
CA PRO A 207 16.20 2.88 -8.48
C PRO A 207 16.60 2.67 -9.95
N GLU A 208 17.33 1.60 -10.24
CA GLU A 208 17.78 1.29 -11.60
C GLU A 208 16.60 1.02 -12.53
N VAL A 209 15.57 0.33 -12.03
CA VAL A 209 14.34 0.06 -12.79
C VAL A 209 13.59 1.36 -13.09
N LEU A 210 13.46 2.27 -12.10
CA LEU A 210 12.81 3.56 -12.34
C LEU A 210 13.51 4.36 -13.45
N LYS A 211 14.84 4.34 -13.46
CA LYS A 211 15.63 5.04 -14.47
C LYS A 211 15.61 4.34 -15.82
N GLU A 212 16.00 3.07 -15.88
CA GLU A 212 16.22 2.34 -17.13
C GLU A 212 14.91 1.99 -17.84
N ARG A 213 13.89 1.63 -17.06
CA ARG A 213 12.62 1.14 -17.61
C ARG A 213 11.59 2.24 -17.77
N TYR A 214 11.46 3.11 -16.77
CA TYR A 214 10.46 4.18 -16.81
C TYR A 214 11.05 5.53 -17.25
N GLY A 215 12.38 5.69 -17.34
CA GLY A 215 12.99 6.96 -17.74
C GLY A 215 12.77 8.07 -16.72
N VAL A 216 12.72 7.75 -15.42
CA VAL A 216 12.48 8.71 -14.33
C VAL A 216 13.76 9.45 -14.00
N ASN A 217 13.69 10.78 -13.98
CA ASN A 217 14.65 11.57 -13.23
C ASN A 217 14.21 11.61 -11.77
N PHE A 218 14.71 10.66 -10.98
CA PHE A 218 14.38 10.55 -9.55
C PHE A 218 15.36 11.39 -8.74
N ARG A 219 14.84 12.37 -7.98
CA ARG A 219 15.60 13.18 -7.03
C ARG A 219 15.16 12.84 -5.61
N SER A 220 15.95 12.00 -4.95
CA SER A 220 15.80 11.69 -3.53
C SER A 220 16.44 12.77 -2.65
N GLY A 221 16.06 12.81 -1.37
CA GLY A 221 16.58 13.77 -0.39
C GLY A 221 16.35 15.25 -0.72
N THR A 222 15.41 15.55 -1.62
CA THR A 222 15.16 16.92 -2.10
C THR A 222 13.83 17.42 -1.57
N VAL A 223 13.87 18.44 -0.71
CA VAL A 223 12.70 19.22 -0.33
C VAL A 223 12.50 20.28 -1.42
N SER A 224 11.57 20.05 -2.36
CA SER A 224 11.21 21.06 -3.34
C SER A 224 10.09 21.94 -2.79
N ASN A 225 10.34 23.25 -2.66
CA ASN A 225 9.32 24.26 -2.37
C ASN A 225 8.41 24.55 -3.58
N SER A 226 8.61 23.85 -4.70
CA SER A 226 7.86 24.02 -5.95
C SER A 226 7.34 22.69 -6.46
N ALA A 227 6.01 22.63 -6.61
CA ALA A 227 5.16 21.57 -7.15
C ALA A 227 4.81 20.40 -6.18
N PHE A 228 3.70 19.71 -6.46
CA PHE A 228 2.87 19.00 -5.47
C PHE A 228 3.05 17.47 -5.56
N LEU A 229 3.43 16.84 -4.46
CA LEU A 229 2.65 15.97 -3.57
C LEU A 229 3.48 15.78 -2.30
N SER A 230 2.80 15.67 -1.17
CA SER A 230 3.44 15.60 0.13
C SER A 230 2.93 14.40 0.91
N VAL A 231 3.74 13.97 1.87
CA VAL A 231 3.52 12.78 2.70
C VAL A 231 2.83 13.24 3.98
N PRO A 232 1.57 12.86 4.29
CA PRO A 232 0.89 13.32 5.48
C PRO A 232 1.73 13.17 6.75
N ALA A 233 1.64 14.18 7.60
CA ALA A 233 2.39 14.32 8.82
C ALA A 233 1.57 13.76 10.00
N PRO A 234 2.19 13.04 10.95
CA PRO A 234 1.52 12.64 12.18
C PRO A 234 1.04 13.85 12.98
N LEU A 235 -0.15 13.75 13.56
CA LEU A 235 -0.63 14.74 14.55
C LEU A 235 0.08 14.43 15.87
N CYS A 236 0.95 15.30 16.39
CA CYS A 236 1.63 15.08 17.69
C CYS A 236 1.71 16.31 18.60
N ASN A 237 1.59 17.52 18.05
CA ASN A 237 1.96 18.76 18.74
C ASN A 237 1.00 19.20 19.86
N ALA A 238 -0.05 18.42 20.16
CA ALA A 238 -1.09 18.80 21.12
C ALA A 238 -0.90 18.23 22.53
N VAL A 239 0.10 17.35 22.76
CA VAL A 239 0.33 16.71 24.06
C VAL A 239 1.60 17.28 24.71
N GLU A 240 1.49 17.77 25.95
CA GLU A 240 2.64 18.22 26.74
C GLU A 240 3.66 17.07 26.89
N GLY A 241 4.94 17.35 26.59
CA GLY A 241 6.03 16.37 26.64
C GLY A 241 6.12 15.45 25.41
N ALA A 242 5.38 15.71 24.33
CA ALA A 242 5.50 14.96 23.07
C ALA A 242 6.85 15.16 22.35
N ASP A 243 7.62 16.17 22.74
CA ASP A 243 8.97 16.48 22.26
C ASP A 243 10.09 15.74 23.02
N LEU A 244 9.76 15.00 24.09
CA LEU A 244 10.72 14.18 24.82
C LEU A 244 11.30 13.07 23.93
N GLY A 245 12.53 12.66 24.23
CA GLY A 245 13.12 11.46 23.62
C GLY A 245 12.33 10.20 23.96
N ASN A 246 12.44 9.17 23.12
CA ASN A 246 11.64 7.94 23.17
C ASN A 246 10.12 8.13 23.00
N VAL A 247 9.68 9.27 22.46
CA VAL A 247 8.32 9.47 21.94
C VAL A 247 8.37 9.37 20.42
N PHE A 248 7.67 8.40 19.84
CA PHE A 248 7.78 8.07 18.42
C PHE A 248 6.43 8.16 17.71
N THR A 249 6.48 8.50 16.44
CA THR A 249 5.41 8.28 15.47
C THR A 249 5.88 7.27 14.43
N LEU A 250 4.98 6.67 13.64
CA LEU A 250 5.38 5.82 12.52
C LEU A 250 4.89 6.37 11.17
N ARG A 251 5.82 6.79 10.31
CA ARG A 251 5.54 7.17 8.92
C ARG A 251 6.63 6.77 7.92
N GLN A 252 7.88 6.75 8.35
CA GLN A 252 9.06 6.53 7.52
C GLN A 252 9.96 5.40 8.05
N ILE A 253 10.99 5.04 7.28
CA ILE A 253 11.97 4.02 7.67
C ILE A 253 12.71 4.38 8.97
N GLY A 254 13.07 5.66 9.15
CA GLY A 254 13.74 6.13 10.36
C GLY A 254 12.92 5.84 11.62
N ASP A 255 11.64 6.19 11.57
CA ASP A 255 10.67 5.89 12.62
C ASP A 255 10.58 4.39 12.93
N ALA A 256 10.48 3.55 11.89
CA ALA A 256 10.40 2.10 12.07
C ALA A 256 11.65 1.54 12.75
N LYS A 257 12.84 2.05 12.40
CA LYS A 257 14.11 1.67 13.05
C LYS A 257 14.11 2.06 14.53
N GLN A 258 13.74 3.30 14.84
CA GLN A 258 13.68 3.80 16.21
C GLN A 258 12.69 3.00 17.06
N ILE A 259 11.51 2.67 16.51
CA ILE A 259 10.52 1.83 17.18
C ILE A 259 11.06 0.41 17.40
N ASP A 260 11.64 -0.24 16.39
CA ASP A 260 12.21 -1.59 16.54
C ASP A 260 13.33 -1.64 17.59
N GLU A 261 14.14 -0.58 17.69
CA GLU A 261 15.22 -0.46 18.67
C GLU A 261 14.74 -0.39 20.13
N VAL A 262 13.54 0.14 20.39
CA VAL A 262 12.98 0.23 21.75
C VAL A 262 12.08 -0.95 22.12
N LEU A 263 11.55 -1.68 21.13
CA LEU A 263 10.74 -2.89 21.35
C LEU A 263 11.59 -4.11 21.74
N LYS A 264 12.21 -4.02 22.92
CA LYS A 264 13.12 -5.03 23.50
C LYS A 264 12.50 -5.69 24.73
N GLU A 265 12.94 -6.93 25.00
CA GLU A 265 12.50 -7.71 26.15
C GLU A 265 12.62 -6.91 27.47
N GLY A 266 11.58 -6.99 28.31
CA GLY A 266 11.51 -6.30 29.60
C GLY A 266 11.18 -4.80 29.54
N LYS A 267 10.97 -4.21 28.36
CA LYS A 267 10.57 -2.79 28.23
C LYS A 267 9.08 -2.56 28.50
N LYS A 268 8.74 -1.39 29.04
CA LYS A 268 7.36 -0.90 29.23
C LYS A 268 6.99 0.04 28.09
N ILE A 269 6.06 -0.36 27.26
CA ILE A 269 5.72 0.36 26.03
C ILE A 269 4.28 0.84 26.10
N VAL A 270 4.07 2.13 25.86
CA VAL A 270 2.74 2.75 25.82
C VAL A 270 2.41 3.20 24.40
N PHE A 271 1.30 2.74 23.87
CA PHE A 271 0.68 3.23 22.64
C PHE A 271 -0.40 4.24 22.99
N VAL A 272 -0.32 5.44 22.42
CA VAL A 272 -1.35 6.47 22.52
C VAL A 272 -2.19 6.45 21.25
N GLY A 273 -3.46 6.08 21.37
CA GLY A 273 -4.40 5.90 20.27
C GLY A 273 -4.57 4.43 19.89
N SER A 274 -5.82 4.06 19.57
CA SER A 274 -6.22 2.71 19.16
C SER A 274 -6.48 2.59 17.65
N SER A 275 -5.78 3.41 16.84
CA SER A 275 -5.93 3.46 15.39
C SER A 275 -5.30 2.26 14.65
N PHE A 276 -5.52 2.16 13.32
CA PHE A 276 -5.03 1.02 12.53
C PHE A 276 -3.50 0.85 12.59
N ILE A 277 -2.74 1.95 12.48
CA ILE A 277 -1.27 1.90 12.54
C ILE A 277 -0.81 1.45 13.93
N SER A 278 -1.45 2.00 14.97
CA SER A 278 -1.16 1.65 16.37
C SER A 278 -1.41 0.17 16.64
N MET A 279 -2.61 -0.31 16.29
CA MET A 279 -3.00 -1.70 16.57
C MET A 279 -2.22 -2.72 15.72
N GLU A 280 -1.81 -2.38 14.50
CA GLU A 280 -0.87 -3.21 13.72
C GLU A 280 0.49 -3.33 14.43
N LEU A 281 1.02 -2.23 14.97
CA LEU A 281 2.26 -2.26 15.75
C LEU A 281 2.09 -2.98 17.08
N VAL A 282 0.93 -2.91 17.73
CA VAL A 282 0.61 -3.69 18.94
C VAL A 282 0.71 -5.19 18.66
N VAL A 283 0.24 -5.67 17.49
CA VAL A 283 0.45 -7.07 17.07
C VAL A 283 1.94 -7.41 17.02
N VAL A 284 2.77 -6.55 16.44
CA VAL A 284 4.22 -6.76 16.37
C VAL A 284 4.86 -6.72 17.77
N ALA A 285 4.50 -5.73 18.59
CA ALA A 285 5.05 -5.48 19.91
C ALA A 285 4.69 -6.58 20.93
N SER A 286 3.49 -7.16 20.85
CA SER A 286 3.04 -8.24 21.74
C SER A 286 3.95 -9.49 21.70
N LYS A 287 4.72 -9.66 20.62
CA LYS A 287 5.65 -10.79 20.43
C LYS A 287 7.04 -10.54 21.00
N ARG A 288 7.30 -9.38 21.60
CA ARG A 288 8.65 -8.91 22.00
C ARG A 288 8.99 -9.14 23.46
N LYS A 289 8.17 -9.90 24.21
CA LYS A 289 8.37 -10.20 25.65
C LYS A 289 8.58 -8.92 26.50
N LEU A 290 7.73 -7.93 26.25
CA LEU A 290 7.74 -6.67 26.97
C LEU A 290 7.33 -6.87 28.43
N ALA A 291 7.78 -6.00 29.34
CA ALA A 291 7.31 -6.00 30.73
C ALA A 291 5.87 -5.52 30.85
N SER A 292 5.49 -4.53 30.04
CA SER A 292 4.09 -4.13 29.84
C SER A 292 3.90 -3.57 28.43
N LEU A 293 2.68 -3.74 27.91
CA LEU A 293 2.23 -3.18 26.66
C LEU A 293 0.86 -2.57 26.89
N ASP A 294 0.82 -1.25 26.94
CA ASP A 294 -0.37 -0.48 27.29
C ASP A 294 -0.89 0.28 26.07
N VAL A 295 -2.20 0.27 25.82
CA VAL A 295 -2.87 1.02 24.74
C VAL A 295 -3.88 1.96 25.36
N ILE A 296 -3.76 3.25 25.06
CA ILE A 296 -4.68 4.29 25.52
C ILE A 296 -5.61 4.66 24.37
N GLY A 297 -6.93 4.62 24.61
CA GLY A 297 -7.95 4.96 23.62
C GLY A 297 -9.00 5.90 24.21
N MET A 298 -9.54 6.78 23.39
CA MET A 298 -10.59 7.72 23.81
C MET A 298 -11.99 7.14 23.65
N GLU A 299 -12.15 6.19 22.73
CA GLU A 299 -13.37 5.44 22.47
C GLU A 299 -13.65 4.41 23.58
N GLU A 300 -14.85 3.80 23.57
CA GLU A 300 -15.16 2.69 24.48
C GLU A 300 -14.38 1.43 24.08
N VAL A 301 -14.27 1.20 22.77
CA VAL A 301 -13.51 0.10 22.17
C VAL A 301 -12.75 0.57 20.92
N PRO A 302 -11.65 -0.10 20.53
CA PRO A 302 -10.96 0.21 19.29
C PRO A 302 -11.91 0.14 18.09
N PHE A 303 -11.78 1.09 17.17
CA PHE A 303 -12.53 1.14 15.91
C PHE A 303 -14.06 1.23 16.04
N GLU A 304 -14.59 1.65 17.19
CA GLU A 304 -16.03 1.81 17.42
C GLU A 304 -16.74 2.55 16.27
N ASN A 305 -16.20 3.71 15.87
CA ASN A 305 -16.78 4.54 14.81
C ASN A 305 -16.69 3.95 13.40
N ILE A 306 -15.88 2.90 13.19
CA ILE A 306 -15.59 2.33 11.86
C ILE A 306 -16.17 0.92 11.70
N LEU A 307 -16.09 0.10 12.75
CA LEU A 307 -16.46 -1.32 12.73
C LEU A 307 -17.59 -1.67 13.72
N GLY A 308 -18.03 -0.71 14.54
CA GLY A 308 -19.02 -0.91 15.58
C GLY A 308 -18.46 -1.50 16.88
N LYS A 309 -19.23 -1.35 17.95
CA LYS A 309 -18.83 -1.73 19.32
C LYS A 309 -18.51 -3.22 19.47
N GLU A 310 -19.32 -4.09 18.87
CA GLU A 310 -19.15 -5.54 19.03
C GLU A 310 -17.83 -6.05 18.44
N VAL A 311 -17.47 -5.57 17.24
CA VAL A 311 -16.18 -5.95 16.61
C VAL A 311 -15.00 -5.33 17.36
N GLY A 312 -15.12 -4.07 17.79
CA GLY A 312 -14.11 -3.43 18.62
C GLY A 312 -13.88 -4.17 19.94
N ALA A 313 -14.96 -4.62 20.60
CA ALA A 313 -14.90 -5.40 21.83
C ALA A 313 -14.21 -6.75 21.62
N GLY A 314 -14.54 -7.45 20.54
CA GLY A 314 -13.87 -8.69 20.14
C GLY A 314 -12.37 -8.47 19.95
N LEU A 315 -11.97 -7.46 19.17
CA LEU A 315 -10.55 -7.12 18.93
C LEU A 315 -9.83 -6.82 20.25
N MET A 316 -10.44 -6.00 21.11
CA MET A 316 -9.87 -5.68 22.42
C MET A 316 -9.71 -6.94 23.29
N LYS A 317 -10.70 -7.84 23.31
CA LYS A 317 -10.64 -9.12 24.04
C LYS A 317 -9.50 -10.00 23.52
N TYR A 318 -9.34 -10.11 22.20
CA TYR A 318 -8.22 -10.83 21.58
C TYR A 318 -6.86 -10.26 22.03
N HIS A 319 -6.66 -8.95 21.95
CA HIS A 319 -5.39 -8.34 22.34
C HIS A 319 -5.13 -8.44 23.84
N LYS A 320 -6.17 -8.34 24.69
CA LYS A 320 -6.06 -8.62 26.13
C LYS A 320 -5.58 -10.05 26.39
N SER A 321 -6.04 -11.03 25.61
CA SER A 321 -5.55 -12.40 25.71
C SER A 321 -4.09 -12.57 25.25
N GLN A 322 -3.51 -11.58 24.55
CA GLN A 322 -2.09 -11.51 24.20
C GLN A 322 -1.27 -10.69 25.21
N GLY A 323 -1.85 -10.30 26.35
CA GLY A 323 -1.17 -9.54 27.40
C GLY A 323 -1.15 -8.02 27.20
N VAL A 324 -1.98 -7.49 26.29
CA VAL A 324 -2.13 -6.04 26.10
C VAL A 324 -3.08 -5.45 27.14
N ASN A 325 -2.63 -4.39 27.82
CA ASN A 325 -3.44 -3.62 28.75
C ASN A 325 -4.15 -2.47 27.99
N PHE A 326 -5.47 -2.37 28.10
CA PHE A 326 -6.20 -1.25 27.50
C PHE A 326 -6.67 -0.28 28.57
N HIS A 327 -6.43 1.01 28.33
CA HIS A 327 -6.96 2.14 29.09
C HIS A 327 -7.88 2.92 28.15
N MET A 328 -9.12 2.45 28.00
CA MET A 328 -10.14 3.03 27.12
C MET A 328 -10.89 4.17 27.82
N GLN A 329 -11.60 4.99 27.04
CA GLN A 329 -12.25 6.22 27.52
C GLN A 329 -11.31 7.10 28.34
N ALA A 330 -10.03 7.12 27.98
CA ALA A 330 -8.99 7.84 28.68
C ALA A 330 -8.30 8.84 27.75
N LYS A 331 -7.96 10.01 28.29
CA LYS A 331 -7.22 11.06 27.59
C LYS A 331 -5.81 11.16 28.13
N VAL A 332 -4.83 11.30 27.24
CA VAL A 332 -3.46 11.64 27.68
C VAL A 332 -3.45 13.09 28.16
N LYS A 333 -3.04 13.28 29.40
CA LYS A 333 -2.90 14.60 30.02
C LYS A 333 -1.51 15.19 29.74
N LYS A 334 -0.46 14.39 29.98
CA LYS A 334 0.93 14.76 29.70
C LYS A 334 1.83 13.54 29.63
N LEU A 335 2.94 13.69 28.92
CA LEU A 335 4.11 12.82 28.98
C LEU A 335 5.13 13.46 29.93
N SER A 336 5.78 12.66 30.77
CA SER A 336 6.73 13.16 31.76
C SER A 336 8.05 12.39 31.67
N GLY A 337 9.14 13.12 31.85
CA GLY A 337 10.49 12.64 31.66
C GLY A 337 11.49 13.79 31.83
N ASN A 338 12.79 13.48 31.80
CA ASN A 338 13.83 14.50 31.80
C ASN A 338 14.33 14.72 30.37
N THR A 339 15.17 13.80 29.87
CA THR A 339 15.57 13.76 28.45
C THR A 339 14.68 12.85 27.63
N ASN A 340 14.38 11.67 28.18
CA ASN A 340 13.47 10.69 27.58
C ASN A 340 12.21 10.59 28.43
N VAL A 341 11.11 10.19 27.81
CA VAL A 341 9.87 9.83 28.51
C VAL A 341 10.14 8.72 29.52
N SER A 342 9.57 8.87 30.72
CA SER A 342 9.57 7.85 31.77
C SER A 342 8.16 7.47 32.22
N SER A 343 7.16 8.31 31.92
CA SER A 343 5.76 8.04 32.26
C SER A 343 4.75 8.81 31.41
N VAL A 344 3.52 8.29 31.37
CA VAL A 344 2.35 8.88 30.73
C VAL A 344 1.27 9.09 31.79
N THR A 345 0.81 10.33 31.98
CA THR A 345 -0.36 10.61 32.82
C THR A 345 -1.60 10.60 31.94
N ILE A 346 -2.59 9.78 32.29
CA ILE A 346 -3.90 9.72 31.65
C ILE A 346 -4.99 10.14 32.63
N THR A 347 -6.06 10.73 32.10
CA THR A 347 -7.29 11.01 32.84
C THR A 347 -8.39 10.09 32.31
N ASP A 348 -9.00 9.29 33.18
CA ASP A 348 -10.09 8.39 32.81
C ASP A 348 -11.44 9.12 32.68
N SER A 349 -12.49 8.38 32.33
CA SER A 349 -13.85 8.91 32.17
C SER A 349 -14.48 9.43 33.46
N SER A 350 -13.95 9.05 34.63
CA SER A 350 -14.37 9.59 35.94
C SER A 350 -13.72 10.93 36.27
N GLY A 351 -12.70 11.33 35.50
CA GLY A 351 -11.86 12.50 35.77
C GLY A 351 -10.68 12.20 36.71
N SER A 352 -10.40 10.92 36.99
CA SER A 352 -9.28 10.51 37.84
C SER A 352 -8.01 10.36 37.03
N ASP A 353 -6.91 10.91 37.55
CA ASP A 353 -5.60 10.79 36.92
C ASP A 353 -4.91 9.47 37.33
N LYS A 354 -4.28 8.82 36.37
CA LYS A 354 -3.45 7.63 36.54
C LYS A 354 -2.13 7.81 35.79
N THR A 355 -1.02 7.42 36.41
CA THR A 355 0.30 7.44 35.77
C THR A 355 0.71 6.03 35.37
N LEU A 356 1.12 5.87 34.11
CA LEU A 356 1.71 4.65 33.56
C LEU A 356 3.21 4.87 33.40
N GLU A 357 4.04 3.95 33.88
CA GLU A 357 5.48 3.98 33.58
C GLU A 357 5.73 3.56 32.14
N ALA A 358 6.64 4.23 31.45
CA ALA A 358 6.93 4.00 30.04
C ALA A 358 8.42 4.20 29.73
N ASP A 359 9.07 3.20 29.13
CA ASP A 359 10.40 3.34 28.53
C ASP A 359 10.34 4.03 27.16
N ALA A 360 9.21 3.88 26.47
CA ALA A 360 8.92 4.51 25.19
C ALA A 360 7.41 4.67 24.99
N VAL A 361 7.05 5.69 24.20
CA VAL A 361 5.67 6.00 23.81
C VAL A 361 5.56 6.01 22.29
N ILE A 362 4.55 5.33 21.74
CA ILE A 362 4.24 5.36 20.31
C ILE A 362 2.91 6.08 20.11
N MET A 363 2.95 7.18 19.38
CA MET A 363 1.83 8.05 19.07
C MET A 363 1.12 7.58 17.79
N GLY A 364 -0.06 7.03 17.94
CA GLY A 364 -0.95 6.54 16.88
C GLY A 364 -2.27 7.31 16.82
N ILE A 365 -2.23 8.63 16.96
CA ILE A 365 -3.42 9.51 17.11
C ILE A 365 -3.95 10.10 15.80
N GLY A 366 -3.55 9.55 14.66
CA GLY A 366 -3.99 9.98 13.34
C GLY A 366 -2.93 10.74 12.56
N VAL A 367 -3.30 11.08 11.32
CA VAL A 367 -2.43 11.77 10.36
C VAL A 367 -3.18 12.97 9.78
N ALA A 368 -2.44 14.02 9.46
CA ALA A 368 -2.95 15.17 8.73
C ALA A 368 -2.30 15.25 7.35
N PRO A 369 -3.02 15.70 6.31
CA PRO A 369 -2.44 16.09 5.03
C PRO A 369 -1.20 16.98 5.25
N ALA A 370 -0.07 16.65 4.63
CA ALA A 370 1.17 17.42 4.79
C ALA A 370 1.20 18.59 3.82
N THR A 371 0.25 19.49 3.99
CA THR A 371 -0.01 20.64 3.13
C THR A 371 0.53 21.94 3.73
N GLU A 372 1.36 21.87 4.77
CA GLU A 372 1.89 23.05 5.47
C GLU A 372 2.58 24.04 4.53
N PHE A 373 3.40 23.52 3.60
CA PHE A 373 4.12 24.31 2.60
C PHE A 373 3.20 25.06 1.62
N LEU A 374 1.90 24.78 1.62
CA LEU A 374 0.90 25.39 0.75
C LEU A 374 0.18 26.56 1.38
N LYS A 375 0.24 26.69 2.71
CA LYS A 375 -0.47 27.73 3.44
C LYS A 375 -0.03 29.15 3.08
N SER A 376 1.21 29.31 2.63
CA SER A 376 1.75 30.59 2.14
C SER A 376 1.50 30.85 0.65
N GLY A 377 0.95 29.87 -0.06
CA GLY A 377 0.67 29.93 -1.50
C GLY A 377 -0.78 30.29 -1.82
N PRO A 378 -1.16 30.26 -3.11
CA PRO A 378 -2.51 30.59 -3.56
C PRO A 378 -3.53 29.46 -3.36
N PHE A 379 -3.18 28.41 -2.59
CA PHE A 379 -4.01 27.23 -2.42
C PHE A 379 -4.96 27.40 -1.23
N THR A 380 -6.23 27.07 -1.43
CA THR A 380 -7.19 26.97 -0.34
C THR A 380 -7.20 25.54 0.19
N LEU A 381 -6.96 25.38 1.50
CA LEU A 381 -7.01 24.09 2.17
C LEU A 381 -8.39 23.87 2.80
N GLU A 382 -8.85 22.63 2.77
CA GLU A 382 -10.04 22.17 3.47
C GLU A 382 -9.83 22.17 4.98
N LYS A 383 -10.92 21.98 5.75
CA LYS A 383 -10.87 22.00 7.22
C LYS A 383 -9.91 20.96 7.82
N ASP A 384 -9.76 19.83 7.15
CA ASP A 384 -8.84 18.76 7.54
C ASP A 384 -7.40 19.00 7.05
N GLY A 385 -7.14 20.12 6.37
CA GLY A 385 -5.86 20.46 5.74
C GLY A 385 -5.70 19.88 4.33
N GLY A 386 -6.67 19.12 3.80
CA GLY A 386 -6.60 18.54 2.46
C GLY A 386 -6.75 19.58 1.34
N ILE A 387 -6.41 19.19 0.12
CA ILE A 387 -6.60 19.99 -1.09
C ILE A 387 -7.85 19.50 -1.81
N ALA A 388 -8.82 20.39 -2.04
CA ALA A 388 -10.00 20.05 -2.82
C ALA A 388 -9.65 19.75 -4.28
N VAL A 389 -10.16 18.64 -4.79
CA VAL A 389 -10.00 18.24 -6.19
C VAL A 389 -11.35 17.94 -6.83
N ASP A 390 -11.39 17.96 -8.16
CA ASP A 390 -12.53 17.47 -8.93
C ASP A 390 -12.46 15.95 -9.20
N GLU A 391 -13.41 15.43 -9.98
CA GLU A 391 -13.47 14.00 -10.33
C GLU A 391 -12.30 13.53 -11.22
N TYR A 392 -11.48 14.44 -11.76
CA TYR A 392 -10.28 14.14 -12.55
C TYR A 392 -8.99 14.36 -11.74
N LEU A 393 -9.12 14.64 -10.43
CA LEU A 393 -8.06 14.93 -9.48
C LEU A 393 -7.33 16.25 -9.74
N ARG A 394 -7.93 17.16 -10.52
CA ARG A 394 -7.44 18.54 -10.71
C ARG A 394 -7.72 19.35 -9.45
N VAL A 395 -6.76 20.16 -9.03
CA VAL A 395 -6.95 21.07 -7.89
C VAL A 395 -8.00 22.12 -8.25
N LYS A 396 -9.00 22.29 -7.39
CA LYS A 396 -10.06 23.29 -7.61
C LYS A 396 -9.47 24.70 -7.67
N GLY A 397 -9.89 25.48 -8.67
CA GLY A 397 -9.35 26.81 -8.95
C GLY A 397 -8.04 26.84 -9.76
N PHE A 398 -7.52 25.67 -10.14
CA PHE A 398 -6.30 25.49 -10.94
C PHE A 398 -6.49 24.48 -12.07
N GLU A 399 -7.74 24.26 -12.51
CA GLU A 399 -8.11 23.22 -13.48
C GLU A 399 -7.41 23.40 -14.83
N ASP A 400 -7.27 24.66 -15.28
CA ASP A 400 -6.59 25.02 -16.53
C ASP A 400 -5.07 25.21 -16.35
N ALA A 401 -4.57 25.17 -15.11
CA ALA A 401 -3.17 25.36 -14.79
C ALA A 401 -2.37 24.04 -14.76
N GLY A 402 -3.03 22.90 -15.00
CA GLY A 402 -2.40 21.58 -14.99
C GLY A 402 -1.90 21.16 -13.60
N VAL A 403 -2.58 21.60 -12.53
CA VAL A 403 -2.23 21.26 -11.14
C VAL A 403 -3.16 20.18 -10.61
N TYR A 404 -2.57 19.15 -9.99
CA TYR A 404 -3.29 17.98 -9.49
C TYR A 404 -2.87 17.67 -8.05
N ALA A 405 -3.79 17.08 -7.28
CA ALA A 405 -3.49 16.52 -5.97
C ALA A 405 -4.01 15.09 -5.88
N ILE A 406 -3.18 14.18 -5.37
CA ILE A 406 -3.46 12.75 -5.27
C ILE A 406 -3.00 12.18 -3.93
N GLY A 407 -3.43 10.96 -3.63
CA GLY A 407 -3.18 10.30 -2.34
C GLY A 407 -3.70 11.10 -1.14
N ASP A 408 -3.01 10.95 0.00
CA ASP A 408 -3.46 11.43 1.31
C ASP A 408 -3.57 12.97 1.45
N ILE A 409 -3.04 13.75 0.49
CA ILE A 409 -3.22 15.22 0.50
C ILE A 409 -4.46 15.70 -0.25
N ALA A 410 -5.05 14.85 -1.10
CA ALA A 410 -6.28 15.18 -1.79
C ALA A 410 -7.45 14.97 -0.83
N HIS A 411 -8.36 15.93 -0.78
CA HIS A 411 -9.64 15.78 -0.08
C HIS A 411 -10.60 14.93 -0.93
N TYR A 412 -10.20 13.67 -1.12
CA TYR A 412 -10.93 12.66 -1.89
C TYR A 412 -10.56 11.29 -1.28
N PRO A 413 -11.46 10.60 -0.55
CA PRO A 413 -11.09 9.43 0.23
C PRO A 413 -10.83 8.22 -0.67
N GLN A 414 -9.58 7.80 -0.89
CA GLN A 414 -9.25 6.60 -1.70
C GLN A 414 -7.77 6.17 -1.55
N VAL A 415 -7.44 4.97 -2.03
CA VAL A 415 -6.06 4.44 -2.05
C VAL A 415 -5.19 5.22 -3.03
N ALA A 416 -4.06 5.75 -2.55
CA ALA A 416 -3.17 6.61 -3.34
C ALA A 416 -2.73 6.03 -4.70
N ASN A 417 -2.56 4.70 -4.82
CA ASN A 417 -2.20 4.04 -6.07
C ASN A 417 -3.25 4.27 -7.16
N ASN A 418 -4.52 4.27 -6.78
CA ASN A 418 -5.63 4.52 -7.70
C ASN A 418 -5.63 5.95 -8.19
N HIS A 419 -5.38 6.91 -7.31
CA HIS A 419 -5.23 8.31 -7.71
C HIS A 419 -4.05 8.49 -8.68
N GLY A 420 -2.90 7.85 -8.40
CA GLY A 420 -1.73 7.89 -9.30
C GLY A 420 -2.04 7.39 -10.71
N ARG A 421 -2.73 6.25 -10.81
CA ARG A 421 -3.16 5.70 -12.11
C ARG A 421 -4.18 6.58 -12.82
N ALA A 422 -5.12 7.16 -12.09
CA ALA A 422 -6.13 8.02 -12.69
C ALA A 422 -5.51 9.31 -13.22
N VAL A 423 -4.68 9.99 -12.40
CA VAL A 423 -4.08 11.26 -12.79
C VAL A 423 -3.08 11.11 -13.93
N GLY A 424 -2.35 9.99 -14.00
CA GLY A 424 -1.46 9.71 -15.13
C GLY A 424 -2.20 9.66 -16.48
N LYS A 425 -3.40 9.04 -16.51
CA LYS A 425 -4.28 9.03 -17.70
C LYS A 425 -4.81 10.43 -18.02
N THR A 426 -5.22 11.18 -17.00
CA THR A 426 -5.69 12.57 -17.15
C THR A 426 -4.61 13.46 -17.77
N ILE A 427 -3.40 13.45 -17.21
CA ILE A 427 -2.27 14.24 -17.69
C ILE A 427 -1.90 13.88 -19.13
N ALA A 428 -2.00 12.61 -19.50
CA ALA A 428 -1.72 12.15 -20.86
C ALA A 428 -2.85 12.43 -21.88
N GLY A 429 -3.88 13.19 -21.51
CA GLY A 429 -4.98 13.56 -22.41
C GLY A 429 -6.08 12.51 -22.55
N SER A 430 -6.13 11.52 -21.65
CA SER A 430 -7.22 10.53 -21.58
C SER A 430 -7.93 10.61 -20.22
N PRO A 431 -8.55 11.76 -19.88
CA PRO A 431 -9.21 11.94 -18.59
C PRO A 431 -10.40 10.98 -18.45
N GLN A 432 -10.55 10.43 -17.25
CA GLN A 432 -11.70 9.62 -16.85
C GLN A 432 -12.14 10.05 -15.46
N PRO A 433 -13.45 10.26 -15.22
CA PRO A 433 -13.98 10.47 -13.88
C PRO A 433 -13.53 9.38 -12.93
N PHE A 434 -12.99 9.77 -11.79
CA PHE A 434 -12.59 8.86 -10.74
C PHE A 434 -13.84 8.43 -9.96
N LYS A 435 -14.24 7.16 -10.12
CA LYS A 435 -15.49 6.61 -9.58
C LYS A 435 -15.29 5.35 -8.72
N LYS A 436 -14.10 5.18 -8.15
CA LYS A 436 -13.75 3.96 -7.43
C LYS A 436 -14.29 3.99 -6.00
N VAL A 437 -14.76 2.84 -5.52
CA VAL A 437 -15.17 2.67 -4.11
C VAL A 437 -13.92 2.52 -3.22
N PRO A 438 -13.80 3.27 -2.11
CA PRO A 438 -12.65 3.17 -1.22
C PRO A 438 -12.46 1.75 -0.71
N ILE A 439 -11.21 1.29 -0.66
CA ILE A 439 -10.87 -0.03 -0.11
C ILE A 439 -9.74 0.13 0.89
N PHE A 440 -9.69 -0.78 1.85
CA PHE A 440 -8.65 -0.78 2.87
C PHE A 440 -8.47 -2.18 3.47
N TRP A 441 -7.29 -2.40 4.04
CA TRP A 441 -6.96 -3.63 4.73
C TRP A 441 -6.02 -3.36 5.90
N SER A 442 -6.14 -4.20 6.92
CA SER A 442 -5.29 -4.12 8.10
C SER A 442 -4.98 -5.50 8.66
N ALA A 443 -3.86 -5.64 9.36
CA ALA A 443 -3.44 -6.86 10.04
C ALA A 443 -3.52 -6.66 11.55
N LEU A 444 -4.75 -6.64 12.08
CA LEU A 444 -5.04 -6.38 13.49
C LEU A 444 -4.93 -7.63 14.38
N VAL A 445 -4.92 -8.82 13.77
CA VAL A 445 -4.92 -10.11 14.46
C VAL A 445 -3.85 -10.98 13.83
N GLU A 446 -3.08 -11.70 14.64
CA GLU A 446 -2.04 -12.57 14.12
C GLU A 446 -2.61 -13.62 13.15
N GLY A 447 -2.04 -13.67 11.94
CA GLY A 447 -2.45 -14.61 10.90
C GLY A 447 -3.78 -14.28 10.21
N GLN A 448 -4.45 -13.17 10.57
CA GLN A 448 -5.72 -12.77 9.98
C GLN A 448 -5.64 -11.36 9.34
N GLN A 449 -6.55 -11.08 8.41
CA GLN A 449 -6.64 -9.79 7.75
C GLN A 449 -8.04 -9.23 7.86
N LEU A 450 -8.14 -7.97 8.29
CA LEU A 450 -9.32 -7.14 8.08
C LEU A 450 -9.30 -6.62 6.64
N ARG A 451 -10.45 -6.66 5.98
CA ARG A 451 -10.68 -6.04 4.67
C ARG A 451 -12.00 -5.30 4.74
N TYR A 452 -12.02 -4.05 4.28
CA TYR A 452 -13.25 -3.28 4.18
C TYR A 452 -13.31 -2.52 2.85
N CYS A 453 -14.53 -2.22 2.43
CA CYS A 453 -14.87 -1.49 1.22
C CYS A 453 -15.92 -0.43 1.58
N GLY A 454 -15.79 0.78 1.04
CA GLY A 454 -16.62 1.94 1.39
C GLY A 454 -16.03 2.79 2.53
N ILE A 455 -16.87 3.65 3.10
CA ILE A 455 -16.55 4.53 4.22
C ILE A 455 -17.35 4.03 5.43
N GLY A 456 -16.66 3.52 6.45
CA GLY A 456 -17.32 2.95 7.64
C GLY A 456 -17.78 3.99 8.67
N ALA A 457 -17.24 5.22 8.61
CA ALA A 457 -17.62 6.29 9.53
C ALA A 457 -18.98 6.89 9.16
N GLY A 458 -19.77 7.26 10.17
CA GLY A 458 -21.08 7.89 9.98
C GLY A 458 -22.22 6.93 9.61
N HIS A 459 -22.08 5.64 9.94
CA HIS A 459 -23.15 4.65 9.79
C HIS A 459 -24.27 4.86 10.83
N GLU A 460 -25.49 4.45 10.47
CA GLU A 460 -26.67 4.50 11.36
C GLU A 460 -26.93 3.17 12.07
N ASP A 461 -26.51 2.06 11.47
CA ASP A 461 -26.71 0.70 11.97
C ASP A 461 -25.47 -0.15 11.65
N VAL A 462 -25.29 -1.25 12.38
CA VAL A 462 -24.17 -2.20 12.23
C VAL A 462 -24.71 -3.61 12.10
N ILE A 463 -24.64 -4.17 10.90
CA ILE A 463 -25.14 -5.53 10.64
C ILE A 463 -23.98 -6.53 10.72
N ILE A 464 -24.03 -7.38 11.74
CA ILE A 464 -22.99 -8.37 12.01
C ILE A 464 -23.43 -9.76 11.55
N LYS A 465 -22.56 -10.43 10.81
CA LYS A 465 -22.69 -11.85 10.48
C LYS A 465 -21.45 -12.61 10.90
N GLY A 466 -21.64 -13.71 11.60
CA GLY A 466 -20.57 -14.53 12.16
C GLY A 466 -20.37 -14.27 13.65
N ASN A 467 -19.18 -14.59 14.16
CA ASN A 467 -18.84 -14.45 15.57
C ASN A 467 -17.67 -13.48 15.75
N PRO A 468 -17.91 -12.25 16.26
CA PRO A 468 -16.86 -11.29 16.56
C PRO A 468 -15.77 -11.84 17.50
N ASP A 469 -16.11 -12.68 18.48
CA ASP A 469 -15.15 -13.25 19.42
C ASP A 469 -14.14 -14.22 18.77
N GLU A 470 -14.52 -14.84 17.66
CA GLU A 470 -13.65 -15.73 16.88
C GLU A 470 -12.86 -15.00 15.80
N MET A 471 -13.04 -13.69 15.65
CA MET A 471 -12.53 -12.89 14.51
C MET A 471 -12.99 -13.40 13.14
N LYS A 472 -14.10 -14.15 13.10
CA LYS A 472 -14.75 -14.64 11.89
C LYS A 472 -16.06 -13.91 11.69
N VAL A 473 -15.94 -12.66 11.26
CA VAL A 473 -17.07 -11.75 11.16
C VAL A 473 -17.05 -10.98 9.85
N SER A 474 -18.22 -10.68 9.31
CA SER A 474 -18.43 -9.63 8.32
C SER A 474 -19.36 -8.56 8.89
N VAL A 475 -19.00 -7.30 8.70
CA VAL A 475 -19.79 -6.13 9.10
C VAL A 475 -20.27 -5.42 7.83
N ARG A 476 -21.51 -4.93 7.84
CA ARG A 476 -22.08 -4.09 6.78
C ARG A 476 -22.81 -2.91 7.35
#